data_AF-A0A3N5GB10-F1
#
_entry.id   AF-A0A3N5GB10-F1
#
_cell.length_a   1.000
_cell.length_b   1.000
_cell.length_c   1.000
_cell.angle_alpha   90.00
_cell.angle_beta   90.00
_cell.angle_gamma   90.00
#
_symmetry.space_group_name_H-M   'P 1'
#
loop_
_entity.id
_entity.type
_entity.pdbx_description
1 polymer ?
#
loop_
_entity_poly.entity_id
_entity_poly.type
_entity_poly.pdbx_seq_one_letter_code
_entity_poly.pdbx_strand_id
1 'polypeptide(L)'
;GIKVAYTPIGIVVALTLIGLPFVVRSVQPALLEVQRDLEDAAETLGADSFTIFRRIILPTVMPALATGFTMAFARAIGEYGSVIFIAGNLPMKTEITPLLIVIKLEQFDYAGAAALGFIMLVMSFVMLLSINVLQAWGRRRVVAADR
;
A
#
# COMPACT_ATOMS: atom_id res chain seq x y z
N GLY A 1 -15.50 25.53 -9.52
CA GLY A 1 -14.24 24.96 -8.98
C GLY A 1 -14.36 23.45 -8.92
N ILE A 2 -13.26 22.72 -9.14
CA ILE A 2 -13.23 21.26 -9.03
C ILE A 2 -13.54 20.89 -7.57
N LYS A 3 -14.66 20.20 -7.32
CA LYS A 3 -15.02 19.73 -5.98
C LYS A 3 -14.22 18.48 -5.68
N VAL A 4 -13.16 18.61 -4.87
CA VAL A 4 -12.32 17.48 -4.45
C VAL A 4 -12.84 16.86 -3.14
N ALA A 5 -13.38 17.68 -2.24
CA ALA A 5 -14.06 17.21 -1.04
C ALA A 5 -15.33 16.43 -1.40
N TYR A 6 -15.59 15.34 -0.69
CA TYR A 6 -16.76 14.46 -0.83
C TYR A 6 -16.83 13.67 -2.15
N THR A 7 -15.67 13.45 -2.78
CA THR A 7 -15.57 12.65 -4.00
C THR A 7 -14.63 11.46 -3.80
N PRO A 8 -14.83 10.34 -4.54
CA PRO A 8 -13.89 9.22 -4.55
C PRO A 8 -12.45 9.65 -4.88
N ILE A 9 -12.28 10.69 -5.69
CA ILE A 9 -10.97 11.23 -6.06
C ILE A 9 -10.26 11.82 -4.83
N GLY A 10 -10.97 12.58 -3.98
CA GLY A 10 -10.42 13.10 -2.73
C GLY A 10 -9.95 11.98 -1.80
N ILE A 11 -10.72 10.88 -1.72
CA ILE A 11 -10.37 9.70 -0.92
C ILE A 11 -9.09 9.05 -1.46
N VAL A 12 -8.98 8.85 -2.77
CA VAL A 12 -7.79 8.26 -3.40
C VAL A 12 -6.54 9.10 -3.13
N VAL A 13 -6.62 10.43 -3.25
CA VAL A 13 -5.49 11.33 -2.97
C VAL A 13 -5.07 11.24 -1.50
N ALA A 14 -6.02 11.27 -0.58
CA ALA A 14 -5.75 11.17 0.86
C ALA A 14 -5.07 9.85 1.22
N LEU A 15 -5.63 8.73 0.76
CA LEU A 15 -5.08 7.40 0.99
C LEU A 15 -3.70 7.23 0.34
N THR A 16 -3.48 7.84 -0.83
CA THR A 16 -2.16 7.83 -1.48
C THR A 16 -1.12 8.55 -0.64
N LEU A 17 -1.43 9.73 -0.10
CA LEU A 17 -0.50 10.47 0.77
C LEU A 17 -0.19 9.72 2.07
N ILE A 18 -1.18 9.02 2.64
CA ILE A 18 -1.00 8.19 3.84
C ILE A 18 -0.19 6.92 3.53
N GLY A 19 -0.38 6.34 2.33
CA GLY A 19 0.30 5.13 1.89
C GLY A 19 1.74 5.36 1.40
N LEU A 20 2.03 6.54 0.87
CA LEU A 20 3.34 6.90 0.31
C LEU A 20 4.54 6.58 1.23
N PRO A 21 4.56 6.93 2.54
CA PRO A 21 5.70 6.62 3.39
C PRO A 21 6.00 5.13 3.52
N PHE A 22 5.00 4.25 3.40
CA PHE A 22 5.20 2.80 3.43
C PHE A 22 5.91 2.30 2.17
N VAL A 23 5.55 2.85 1.01
CA VAL A 23 6.21 2.53 -0.26
C VAL A 23 7.65 3.02 -0.25
N VAL A 24 7.86 4.30 0.11
CA VAL A 24 9.19 4.92 0.17
C VAL A 24 10.11 4.15 1.12
N ARG A 25 9.64 3.82 2.33
CA ARG A 25 10.43 3.07 3.32
C ARG A 25 10.85 1.67 2.84
N SER A 26 10.06 1.07 1.95
CA SER A 26 10.36 -0.24 1.36
C SER A 26 11.32 -0.13 0.17
N VAL A 27 11.09 0.85 -0.71
CA VAL A 27 11.84 1.00 -1.97
C VAL A 27 13.20 1.67 -1.75
N GLN A 28 13.32 2.60 -0.81
CA GLN A 28 14.56 3.36 -0.58
C GLN A 28 15.77 2.44 -0.24
N PRO A 29 15.68 1.46 0.67
CA PRO A 29 16.78 0.53 0.90
C PRO A 29 17.14 -0.28 -0.35
N ALA A 30 16.15 -0.77 -1.09
CA ALA A 30 16.36 -1.55 -2.30
C ALA A 30 17.02 -0.73 -3.43
N LEU A 31 16.75 0.58 -3.51
CA LEU A 31 17.45 1.49 -4.43
C LEU A 31 18.92 1.67 -4.05
N LEU A 32 19.24 1.72 -2.75
CA LEU A 32 20.62 1.86 -2.27
C LEU A 32 21.44 0.58 -2.48
N GLU A 33 20.79 -0.57 -2.63
CA GLU A 33 21.41 -1.86 -2.93
C GLU A 33 21.69 -2.07 -4.43
N VAL A 34 21.17 -1.20 -5.31
CA VAL A 34 21.44 -1.29 -6.75
C VAL A 34 22.94 -1.07 -7.01
N GLN A 35 23.57 -2.05 -7.67
CA GLN A 35 25.00 -2.00 -7.99
C GLN A 35 25.25 -0.94 -9.08
N ARG A 36 25.97 0.12 -8.73
CA ARG A 36 26.37 1.18 -9.68
C ARG A 36 27.18 0.64 -10.86
N ASP A 37 27.96 -0.42 -10.64
CA ASP A 37 28.75 -1.07 -11.69
C ASP A 37 27.88 -1.58 -12.86
N LEU A 38 26.64 -2.03 -12.60
CA LEU A 38 25.72 -2.47 -13.65
C LEU A 38 25.17 -1.29 -14.46
N GLU A 39 24.98 -0.13 -13.81
CA GLU A 39 24.55 1.11 -14.47
C GLU A 39 25.68 1.65 -15.35
N ASP A 40 26.89 1.75 -14.81
CA ASP A 40 28.09 2.25 -15.52
C ASP A 40 28.45 1.36 -16.74
N ALA A 41 28.29 0.03 -16.60
CA ALA A 41 28.49 -0.90 -17.71
C ALA A 41 27.41 -0.73 -18.81
N ALA A 42 26.16 -0.50 -18.42
CA ALA A 42 25.08 -0.27 -19.38
C ALA A 42 25.24 1.08 -20.10
N GLU A 43 25.66 2.14 -19.41
CA GLU A 43 26.00 3.42 -20.04
C GLU A 43 27.16 3.27 -21.03
N THR A 44 28.20 2.52 -20.67
CA THR A 44 29.35 2.23 -21.57
C THR A 44 28.93 1.47 -22.83
N LEU A 45 27.91 0.61 -22.73
CA LEU A 45 27.32 -0.10 -23.87
C LEU A 45 26.33 0.75 -24.68
N GLY A 46 26.15 2.03 -24.33
CA GLY A 46 25.29 2.98 -25.04
C GLY A 46 23.81 2.93 -24.63
N ALA A 47 23.47 2.33 -23.48
CA ALA A 47 22.11 2.38 -22.96
C ALA A 47 21.77 3.80 -22.48
N ASP A 48 20.57 4.28 -22.79
CA ASP A 48 20.04 5.53 -22.26
C ASP A 48 19.48 5.33 -20.84
N SER A 49 19.33 6.42 -20.09
CA SER A 49 18.87 6.38 -18.69
C SER A 49 17.50 5.71 -18.54
N PHE A 50 16.62 5.80 -19.54
CA PHE A 50 15.33 5.12 -19.53
C PHE A 50 15.48 3.59 -19.67
N THR A 51 16.39 3.12 -20.53
CA THR A 51 16.72 1.69 -20.64
C THR A 51 17.31 1.15 -19.34
N ILE A 52 18.24 1.88 -18.72
CA ILE A 52 18.84 1.53 -17.43
C ILE A 52 17.76 1.42 -16.35
N PHE A 53 16.90 2.44 -16.24
CA PHE A 53 15.79 2.43 -15.29
C PHE A 53 14.88 1.21 -15.50
N ARG A 54 14.44 0.96 -16.73
CA ARG A 54 13.45 -0.09 -17.00
C ARG A 54 14.01 -1.51 -16.91
N ARG A 55 15.29 -1.72 -17.28
CA ARG A 55 15.90 -3.06 -17.37
C ARG A 55 16.77 -3.42 -16.17
N ILE A 56 17.27 -2.45 -15.41
CA ILE A 56 18.18 -2.69 -14.28
C ILE A 56 17.50 -2.26 -12.98
N ILE A 57 17.15 -0.98 -12.84
CA ILE A 57 16.64 -0.43 -11.58
C ILE A 57 15.26 -1.02 -11.23
N LEU A 58 14.29 -0.90 -12.14
CA LEU A 58 12.90 -1.30 -11.93
C LEU A 58 12.75 -2.78 -11.53
N PRO A 59 13.33 -3.78 -12.25
CA PRO A 59 13.21 -5.17 -11.85
C PRO A 59 13.89 -5.47 -10.51
N THR A 60 14.99 -4.77 -10.19
CA THR A 60 15.69 -4.92 -8.91
C THR A 60 14.84 -4.43 -7.74
N VAL A 61 14.17 -3.28 -7.88
CA VAL A 61 13.30 -2.73 -6.83
C VAL A 61 11.88 -3.28 -6.85
N MET A 62 11.47 -4.02 -7.88
CA MET A 62 10.11 -4.54 -8.04
C MET A 62 9.60 -5.37 -6.84
N PRO A 63 10.39 -6.27 -6.23
CA PRO A 63 9.96 -7.00 -5.03
C PRO A 63 9.72 -6.08 -3.83
N ALA A 64 10.57 -5.07 -3.67
CA ALA A 64 10.45 -4.07 -2.62
C ALA A 64 9.26 -3.11 -2.86
N LEU A 65 9.00 -2.75 -4.12
CA LEU A 65 7.85 -1.96 -4.53
C LEU A 65 6.54 -2.71 -4.24
N ALA A 66 6.45 -3.99 -4.61
CA ALA A 66 5.30 -4.83 -4.31
C ALA A 66 5.05 -4.92 -2.80
N THR A 67 6.11 -5.09 -2.01
CA THR A 67 6.05 -5.09 -0.54
C THR A 67 5.51 -3.78 0.01
N GLY A 68 6.09 -2.66 -0.43
CA GLY A 68 5.68 -1.31 -0.01
C GLY A 68 4.23 -0.99 -0.37
N PHE A 69 3.82 -1.33 -1.61
CA PHE A 69 2.46 -1.18 -2.09
C PHE A 69 1.47 -1.97 -1.21
N THR A 70 1.81 -3.22 -0.88
CA THR A 70 0.87 -4.04 -0.13
C THR A 70 0.74 -3.61 1.33
N MET A 71 1.82 -3.10 1.95
CA MET A 71 1.75 -2.46 3.26
C MET A 71 0.91 -1.17 3.23
N ALA A 72 1.11 -0.33 2.21
CA ALA A 72 0.31 0.88 2.01
C ALA A 72 -1.18 0.56 1.84
N PHE A 73 -1.51 -0.46 1.05
CA PHE A 73 -2.88 -0.90 0.84
C PHE A 73 -3.52 -1.48 2.12
N ALA A 74 -2.80 -2.32 2.86
CA ALA A 74 -3.28 -2.84 4.15
C ALA A 74 -3.57 -1.70 5.14
N ARG A 75 -2.71 -0.66 5.15
CA ARG A 75 -2.92 0.54 5.98
C ARG A 75 -4.13 1.34 5.52
N ALA A 76 -4.34 1.48 4.21
CA ALA A 76 -5.45 2.23 3.62
C ALA A 76 -6.82 1.61 3.94
N ILE A 77 -6.93 0.27 3.99
CA ILE A 77 -8.17 -0.42 4.40
C ILE A 77 -8.58 -0.07 5.83
N GLY A 78 -7.60 0.04 6.73
CA GLY A 78 -7.84 0.36 8.14
C GLY A 78 -7.98 1.86 8.41
N GLU A 79 -7.94 2.72 7.39
CA GLU A 79 -7.93 4.16 7.58
C GLU A 79 -9.35 4.72 7.79
N TYR A 80 -9.59 5.22 9.01
CA TYR A 80 -10.84 5.88 9.39
C TYR A 80 -10.69 7.41 9.45
N GLY A 81 -9.63 7.89 10.11
CA GLY A 81 -9.50 9.26 10.56
C GLY A 81 -9.49 10.28 9.44
N SER A 82 -8.73 10.04 8.37
CA SER A 82 -8.71 10.95 7.21
C SER A 82 -9.92 10.78 6.28
N VAL A 83 -10.44 9.55 6.14
CA VAL A 83 -11.48 9.25 5.15
C VAL A 83 -12.83 9.80 5.58
N ILE A 84 -13.16 9.82 6.87
CA ILE A 84 -14.45 10.37 7.34
C ILE A 84 -14.60 11.85 7.00
N PHE A 85 -13.54 12.66 7.13
CA PHE A 85 -13.59 14.10 6.84
C PHE A 85 -13.61 14.39 5.33
N ILE A 86 -13.12 13.48 4.49
CA ILE A 86 -12.95 13.69 3.05
C ILE A 86 -14.10 13.07 2.24
N ALA A 87 -14.64 11.93 2.67
CA ALA A 87 -15.66 11.17 1.94
C ALA A 87 -17.08 11.77 2.08
N GLY A 88 -17.34 12.52 3.14
CA GLY A 88 -18.66 13.16 3.39
C GLY A 88 -19.77 12.19 3.77
N ASN A 89 -19.43 10.89 3.85
CA ASN A 89 -20.30 9.78 4.21
C ASN A 89 -21.70 9.85 3.60
N LEU A 90 -21.78 9.89 2.28
CA LEU A 90 -23.05 9.74 1.60
C LEU A 90 -23.46 8.25 1.67
N PRO A 91 -24.61 7.92 2.27
CA PRO A 91 -25.08 6.54 2.39
C PRO A 91 -25.06 5.85 1.02
N MET A 92 -24.55 4.62 0.97
CA MET A 92 -24.44 3.81 -0.26
C MET A 92 -23.58 4.40 -1.39
N LYS A 93 -22.85 5.51 -1.18
CA LYS A 93 -21.96 6.11 -2.19
C LYS A 93 -20.51 6.22 -1.74
N THR A 94 -20.30 6.81 -0.57
CA THR A 94 -18.95 7.07 0.00
C THR A 94 -18.87 6.61 1.45
N GLU A 95 -19.74 5.66 1.80
CA GLU A 95 -19.87 5.12 3.14
C GLU A 95 -18.69 4.18 3.45
N ILE A 96 -18.09 4.41 4.61
CA ILE A 96 -16.93 3.64 5.06
C ILE A 96 -17.32 2.76 6.25
N THR A 97 -16.87 1.50 6.23
CA THR A 97 -17.18 0.51 7.27
C THR A 97 -16.84 0.99 8.69
N PRO A 98 -15.74 1.71 8.95
CA PRO A 98 -15.46 2.22 10.29
C PRO A 98 -16.50 3.22 10.82
N LEU A 99 -17.17 3.97 9.93
CA LEU A 99 -18.24 4.88 10.36
C LEU A 99 -19.51 4.10 10.73
N LEU A 100 -19.80 2.99 10.04
CA LEU A 100 -20.86 2.09 10.47
C LEU A 100 -20.62 1.55 11.88
N ILE A 101 -19.37 1.30 12.27
CA ILE A 101 -19.04 0.91 13.67
C ILE A 101 -19.44 2.02 14.64
N VAL A 102 -19.11 3.28 14.35
CA VAL A 102 -19.47 4.42 15.21
C VAL A 102 -20.99 4.60 15.28
N ILE A 103 -21.69 4.56 14.15
CA ILE A 103 -23.17 4.64 14.11
C ILE A 103 -23.79 3.53 14.95
N LYS A 104 -23.25 2.30 14.88
CA LYS A 104 -23.72 1.16 15.67
C LYS A 104 -23.47 1.34 17.17
N LEU A 105 -22.32 1.89 17.56
CA LEU A 105 -22.03 2.24 18.95
C LEU A 105 -22.98 3.33 19.48
N GLU A 106 -23.27 4.35 18.67
CA GLU A 106 -24.22 5.42 19.02
C GLU A 106 -25.67 4.89 19.15
N GLN A 107 -26.01 3.85 18.40
CA GLN A 107 -27.29 3.14 18.49
C GLN A 107 -27.35 2.11 19.63
N PHE A 108 -26.31 2.04 20.49
CA PHE A 108 -26.15 1.04 21.55
C PHE A 108 -26.14 -0.42 21.04
N ASP A 109 -25.95 -0.63 19.73
CA ASP A 109 -25.78 -1.94 19.10
C ASP A 109 -24.32 -2.37 19.16
N TYR A 110 -23.86 -2.70 20.37
CA TYR A 110 -22.49 -3.14 20.62
C TYR A 110 -22.15 -4.45 19.89
N ALA A 111 -23.13 -5.33 19.69
CA ALA A 111 -22.95 -6.58 18.98
C ALA A 111 -22.66 -6.33 17.48
N GLY A 112 -23.43 -5.45 16.84
CA GLY A 112 -23.20 -5.05 15.45
C GLY A 112 -21.86 -4.34 15.26
N ALA A 113 -21.50 -3.43 16.17
CA ALA A 113 -20.21 -2.76 16.17
C ALA A 113 -19.03 -3.74 16.31
N ALA A 114 -19.12 -4.69 17.24
CA ALA A 114 -18.10 -5.71 17.47
C ALA A 114 -17.94 -6.66 16.27
N ALA A 115 -19.06 -7.05 15.63
CA ALA A 115 -19.02 -7.92 14.45
C ALA A 115 -18.29 -7.25 13.27
N LEU A 116 -18.59 -5.98 13.00
CA LEU A 116 -17.90 -5.20 11.97
C LEU A 116 -16.40 -5.03 12.28
N GLY A 117 -16.07 -4.68 13.52
CA GLY A 117 -14.68 -4.58 13.97
C GLY A 117 -13.91 -5.90 13.85
N PHE A 118 -14.54 -7.03 14.19
CA PHE A 118 -13.95 -8.35 14.05
C PHE A 118 -13.69 -8.73 12.60
N ILE A 119 -14.64 -8.48 11.69
CA ILE A 119 -14.46 -8.72 10.24
C ILE A 119 -13.29 -7.91 9.70
N MET A 120 -13.20 -6.62 10.07
CA MET A 120 -12.09 -5.76 9.68
C MET A 120 -10.75 -6.30 10.21
N LEU A 121 -10.69 -6.70 11.48
CA LEU A 121 -9.49 -7.28 12.09
C LEU A 121 -9.04 -8.53 11.37
N VAL A 122 -9.95 -9.48 11.12
CA VAL A 122 -9.65 -10.73 10.42
C VAL A 122 -9.16 -10.45 8.99
N MET A 123 -9.82 -9.54 8.27
CA MET A 123 -9.42 -9.16 6.92
C MET A 123 -8.01 -8.53 6.90
N SER A 124 -7.73 -7.57 7.78
CA SER A 124 -6.40 -6.97 7.91
C SER A 124 -5.34 -8.00 8.30
N PHE A 125 -5.66 -8.93 9.21
CA PHE A 125 -4.76 -10.00 9.61
C PHE A 125 -4.44 -10.96 8.46
N VAL A 126 -5.46 -11.46 7.76
CA VAL A 126 -5.29 -12.34 6.59
C VAL A 126 -4.45 -11.67 5.51
N MET A 127 -4.71 -10.38 5.28
CA MET A 127 -3.95 -9.61 4.30
C MET A 127 -2.48 -9.45 4.69
N LEU A 128 -2.21 -9.01 5.93
CA LEU A 128 -0.85 -8.89 6.46
C LEU A 128 -0.11 -10.23 6.47
N LEU A 129 -0.78 -11.31 6.87
CA LEU A 129 -0.22 -12.65 6.86
C LEU A 129 0.13 -13.10 5.44
N SER A 130 -0.77 -12.90 4.48
CA SER A 130 -0.55 -13.25 3.07
C SER A 130 0.67 -12.52 2.52
N ILE A 131 0.80 -11.23 2.80
CA ILE A 131 1.96 -10.41 2.41
C ILE A 131 3.24 -10.96 3.03
N ASN A 132 3.23 -11.22 4.34
CA ASN A 132 4.41 -11.68 5.06
C ASN A 132 4.89 -13.05 4.55
N VAL A 133 3.96 -13.97 4.27
CA VAL A 133 4.24 -15.28 3.70
C VAL A 133 4.80 -15.15 2.28
N LEU A 134 4.17 -14.35 1.41
CA LEU A 134 4.67 -14.11 0.05
C LEU A 134 6.07 -13.51 0.05
N GLN A 135 6.37 -12.57 0.96
CA GLN A 135 7.71 -12.00 1.13
C GLN A 135 8.73 -13.04 1.61
N ALA A 136 8.35 -13.87 2.58
CA ALA A 136 9.23 -14.92 3.11
C ALA A 136 9.59 -15.93 2.01
N TRP A 137 8.64 -16.25 1.12
CA TRP A 137 8.88 -17.11 -0.03
C TRP A 137 9.71 -16.44 -1.11
N GLY A 138 9.46 -15.16 -1.41
CA GLY A 138 10.24 -14.37 -2.37
C GLY A 138 11.71 -14.23 -1.98
N ARG A 139 11.99 -13.88 -0.71
CA ARG A 139 13.37 -13.80 -0.19
C ARG A 139 14.12 -15.13 -0.29
N ARG A 140 13.44 -16.25 -0.02
CA ARG A 140 14.05 -17.59 -0.14
C ARG A 140 14.43 -17.93 -1.59
N ARG A 141 13.68 -17.45 -2.59
CA ARG A 141 14.00 -17.69 -4.01
C ARG A 141 15.18 -16.84 -4.51
N VAL A 142 15.30 -15.60 -4.05
CA VAL A 142 16.44 -14.75 -4.41
C VAL A 142 17.74 -15.32 -3.83
N VAL A 143 17.74 -15.74 -2.55
CA VAL A 143 18.92 -16.36 -1.91
C VAL A 143 19.27 -17.73 -2.51
N ALA A 144 18.30 -18.47 -3.05
CA ALA A 144 18.54 -19.75 -3.70
C ALA A 144 19.04 -19.64 -5.15
N ALA A 145 18.85 -18.48 -5.80
CA ALA A 145 19.37 -18.21 -7.15
C ALA A 145 20.83 -17.71 -7.15
N ASP A 146 21.34 -17.34 -5.97
CA ASP A 146 22.68 -16.80 -5.73
C ASP A 146 23.66 -17.86 -5.17
N ARG A 147 23.27 -19.15 -5.22
CA ARG A 147 24.10 -20.33 -4.90
C ARG A 147 24.23 -21.21 -6.12
#